data_AF-X1NQJ0-F1
#
_entry.id   AF-X1NQJ0-F1
#
_cell.length_a   1.000
_cell.length_b   1.000
_cell.length_c   1.000
_cell.angle_alpha   90.00
_cell.angle_beta   90.00
_cell.angle_gamma   90.00
#
_symmetry.space_group_name_H-M   'P 1'
#
loop_
_entity.id
_entity.type
_entity.pdbx_description
1 polymer ?
#
loop_
_entity_poly.entity_id
_entity_poly.type
_entity_poly.pdbx_seq_one_letter_code
_entity_poly.pdbx_strand_id
1 'polypeptide(L)'
;GQRFVWATTMEREFTKIPASSVLEAMDLVVGFDDIKDAIAMAVASRQRINFLLEGPPACAKSIMLEGVRSAVPDAYIAFGSRTSASGLSDALFEFQPSVLLLDEADKMHNDVYSVLLGLMESGEILETKSRKTRGIKLDTMLIAACNSTAKMPREFLSRFALHVLFPTYTREEFIDVCRGFLSRAEQCPQDIAGVIGSAIFDYGLGDVRKARGVWQLMTEPTTEEVHRVIQLMLKYNPNGHKRTRSTQGSRLPGI
;
A
#
# COMPACT_ATOMS: atom_id res chain seq x y z
N GLY A 1 33.99 -22.69 21.32
CA GLY A 1 33.22 -22.88 20.08
C GLY A 1 31.89 -22.19 20.21
N GLN A 2 31.60 -21.20 19.37
CA GLN A 2 30.28 -20.57 19.34
C GLN A 2 29.28 -21.59 18.79
N ARG A 3 28.27 -21.94 19.60
CA ARG A 3 27.23 -22.89 19.23
C ARG A 3 26.22 -22.15 18.36
N PHE A 4 26.41 -22.22 17.05
CA PHE A 4 25.42 -21.77 16.07
C PHE A 4 24.20 -22.70 16.16
N VAL A 5 23.02 -22.13 16.41
CA VAL A 5 21.76 -22.89 16.44
C VAL A 5 20.95 -22.45 15.24
N TRP A 6 20.76 -23.37 14.29
CA TRP A 6 19.84 -23.23 13.19
C TRP A 6 18.50 -23.80 13.62
N ALA A 7 17.48 -22.94 13.71
CA ALA A 7 16.10 -23.40 13.79
C ALA A 7 15.53 -23.38 12.38
N THR A 8 15.15 -24.55 11.86
CA THR A 8 14.26 -24.64 10.70
C THR A 8 12.84 -24.40 11.21
N THR A 9 12.03 -23.60 10.51
CA THR A 9 10.61 -23.41 10.87
C THR A 9 9.98 -24.76 11.19
N MET A 10 9.53 -24.93 12.43
CA MET A 10 8.76 -26.11 12.82
C MET A 10 7.53 -26.16 11.92
N GLU A 11 7.16 -27.34 11.42
CA GLU A 11 5.94 -27.57 10.65
C GLU A 11 4.72 -27.13 11.48
N ARG A 12 4.40 -25.84 11.49
CA ARG A 12 3.07 -25.37 11.86
C ARG A 12 2.15 -25.96 10.81
N GLU A 13 1.05 -26.58 11.22
CA GLU A 13 -0.07 -26.88 10.32
C GLU A 13 -0.61 -25.54 9.81
N PHE A 14 0.00 -25.02 8.74
CA PHE A 14 -0.42 -23.78 8.14
C PHE A 14 -1.66 -24.05 7.29
N THR A 15 -2.75 -23.36 7.58
CA THR A 15 -3.98 -23.41 6.79
C THR A 15 -3.69 -22.99 5.35
N LYS A 16 -4.15 -23.76 4.36
CA LYS A 16 -4.12 -23.32 2.96
C LYS A 16 -5.14 -22.21 2.79
N ILE A 17 -4.70 -21.06 2.29
CA ILE A 17 -5.56 -19.91 2.00
C ILE A 17 -5.96 -20.02 0.53
N PRO A 18 -7.25 -20.14 0.21
CA PRO A 18 -7.67 -20.19 -1.19
C PRO A 18 -7.51 -18.81 -1.82
N ALA A 19 -7.17 -18.79 -3.12
CA ALA A 19 -7.00 -17.55 -3.87
C ALA A 19 -8.26 -16.66 -3.82
N SER A 20 -9.45 -17.27 -3.84
CA SER A 20 -10.72 -16.57 -3.73
C SER A 20 -10.84 -15.71 -2.47
N SER A 21 -10.35 -16.19 -1.31
CA SER A 21 -10.39 -15.41 -0.06
C SER A 21 -9.47 -14.19 -0.11
N VAL A 22 -8.33 -14.29 -0.81
CA VAL A 22 -7.42 -13.17 -0.99
C VAL A 22 -8.05 -12.14 -1.95
N LEU A 23 -8.70 -12.59 -3.02
CA LEU A 23 -9.43 -11.72 -3.96
C LEU A 23 -10.59 -10.99 -3.29
N GLU A 24 -11.40 -11.70 -2.49
CA GLU A 24 -12.49 -11.11 -1.71
C GLU A 24 -11.98 -10.04 -0.74
N ALA A 25 -10.86 -10.28 -0.07
CA ALA A 25 -10.25 -9.29 0.83
C ALA A 25 -9.71 -8.05 0.08
N MET A 26 -9.48 -8.16 -1.23
CA MET A 26 -9.06 -7.05 -2.10
C MET A 26 -10.23 -6.43 -2.89
N ASP A 27 -11.49 -6.75 -2.59
CA ASP A 27 -12.66 -6.27 -3.33
C ASP A 27 -12.80 -4.72 -3.32
N LEU A 28 -12.26 -4.06 -2.29
CA LEU A 28 -12.19 -2.60 -2.24
C LEU A 28 -11.24 -1.98 -3.27
N VAL A 29 -10.33 -2.77 -3.85
CA VAL A 29 -9.43 -2.33 -4.92
C VAL A 29 -10.14 -2.42 -6.27
N VAL A 30 -10.45 -1.25 -6.83
CA VAL A 30 -11.03 -1.12 -8.17
C VAL A 30 -9.93 -1.26 -9.24
N GLY A 31 -10.20 -2.08 -10.27
CA GLY A 31 -9.24 -2.38 -11.34
C GLY A 31 -8.07 -3.26 -10.88
N PHE A 32 -7.05 -3.45 -11.71
CA PHE A 32 -5.86 -4.27 -11.41
C PHE A 32 -6.17 -5.75 -11.12
N ASP A 33 -7.16 -6.32 -11.82
CA ASP A 33 -7.61 -7.70 -11.60
C ASP A 33 -6.51 -8.73 -11.91
N ASP A 34 -5.70 -8.46 -12.92
CA ASP A 34 -4.50 -9.24 -13.26
C ASP A 34 -3.47 -9.31 -12.12
N ILE A 35 -3.20 -8.18 -11.48
CA ILE A 35 -2.27 -8.10 -10.34
C ILE A 35 -2.88 -8.75 -9.09
N LYS A 36 -4.18 -8.55 -8.85
CA LYS A 36 -4.92 -9.20 -7.76
C LYS A 36 -4.87 -10.73 -7.91
N ASP A 37 -5.11 -11.24 -9.11
CA ASP A 37 -5.03 -12.67 -9.42
C ASP A 37 -3.61 -13.20 -9.22
N ALA A 38 -2.59 -12.49 -9.70
CA ALA A 38 -1.20 -12.89 -9.51
C ALA A 38 -0.82 -13.01 -8.02
N ILE A 39 -1.18 -12.02 -7.20
CA ILE A 39 -0.94 -12.04 -5.76
C ILE A 39 -1.73 -13.17 -5.10
N ALA A 40 -3.03 -13.30 -5.40
CA ALA A 40 -3.89 -14.33 -4.82
C ALA A 40 -3.39 -15.74 -5.13
N MET A 41 -2.96 -15.99 -6.37
CA MET A 41 -2.40 -17.26 -6.80
C MET A 41 -1.04 -17.54 -6.15
N ALA A 42 -0.18 -16.53 -6.00
CA ALA A 42 1.10 -16.70 -5.32
C ALA A 42 0.89 -17.07 -3.84
N VAL A 43 -0.02 -16.36 -3.14
CA VAL A 43 -0.37 -16.64 -1.73
C VAL A 43 -0.94 -18.06 -1.60
N ALA A 44 -1.87 -18.45 -2.48
CA ALA A 44 -2.50 -19.77 -2.43
C ALA A 44 -1.53 -20.93 -2.74
N SER A 45 -0.58 -20.70 -3.67
CA SER A 45 0.42 -21.69 -4.07
C SER A 45 1.66 -21.72 -3.16
N ARG A 46 1.78 -20.78 -2.22
CA ARG A 46 2.97 -20.60 -1.35
C ARG A 46 4.28 -20.53 -2.10
N GLN A 47 4.27 -19.92 -3.28
CA GLN A 47 5.49 -19.71 -4.02
C GLN A 47 6.23 -18.50 -3.43
N ARG A 48 7.55 -18.58 -3.27
CA ARG A 48 8.40 -17.44 -2.84
C ARG A 48 8.57 -16.41 -3.95
N ILE A 49 7.46 -15.86 -4.43
CA ILE A 49 7.43 -14.83 -5.46
C ILE A 49 7.28 -13.49 -4.78
N ASN A 50 8.28 -12.64 -4.93
CA ASN A 50 8.24 -11.31 -4.33
C ASN A 50 7.62 -10.29 -5.30
N PHE A 51 6.76 -9.42 -4.77
CA PHE A 51 6.04 -8.39 -5.52
C PHE A 51 6.42 -6.99 -5.05
N LEU A 52 6.61 -6.07 -5.99
CA LEU A 52 6.82 -4.65 -5.72
C LEU A 52 5.76 -3.81 -6.41
N LEU A 53 5.00 -3.05 -5.63
CA LEU A 53 3.97 -2.12 -6.07
C LEU A 53 4.53 -0.70 -5.98
N GLU A 54 4.83 -0.08 -7.11
CA GLU A 54 5.30 1.31 -7.20
C GLU A 54 4.20 2.21 -7.75
N GLY A 55 4.03 3.42 -7.21
CA GLY A 55 3.19 4.43 -7.85
C GLY A 55 2.85 5.60 -6.94
N PRO A 56 2.12 6.62 -7.42
CA PRO A 56 1.87 7.83 -6.65
C PRO A 56 1.06 7.58 -5.35
N PRO A 57 1.07 8.54 -4.41
CA PRO A 57 0.24 8.45 -3.20
C PRO A 57 -1.22 8.20 -3.53
N ALA A 58 -1.90 7.47 -2.64
CA ALA A 58 -3.33 7.14 -2.74
C ALA A 58 -3.76 6.35 -3.99
N CYS A 59 -2.83 5.66 -4.66
CA CYS A 59 -3.19 4.46 -5.42
C CYS A 59 -3.57 3.32 -4.47
N ALA A 60 -4.16 2.26 -5.03
CA ALA A 60 -4.67 1.10 -4.29
C ALA A 60 -3.61 0.27 -3.51
N LYS A 61 -2.33 0.63 -3.56
CA LYS A 61 -1.20 -0.14 -2.99
C LYS A 61 -1.38 -0.52 -1.52
N SER A 62 -1.60 0.46 -0.63
CA SER A 62 -1.76 0.18 0.80
C SER A 62 -3.05 -0.61 1.10
N ILE A 63 -4.12 -0.38 0.32
CA ILE A 63 -5.38 -1.13 0.44
C ILE A 63 -5.17 -2.59 0.00
N MET A 64 -4.38 -2.80 -1.06
CA MET A 64 -4.04 -4.14 -1.55
C MET A 64 -3.20 -4.91 -0.52
N LEU A 65 -2.18 -4.28 0.09
CA LEU A 65 -1.44 -4.89 1.19
C LEU A 65 -2.36 -5.24 2.36
N GLU A 66 -3.27 -4.34 2.75
CA GLU A 66 -4.21 -4.56 3.83
C GLU A 66 -5.20 -5.71 3.53
N GLY A 67 -5.64 -5.83 2.28
CA GLY A 67 -6.46 -6.97 1.83
C GLY A 67 -5.72 -8.30 2.01
N VAL A 68 -4.46 -8.37 1.58
CA VAL A 68 -3.62 -9.57 1.81
C VAL A 68 -3.43 -9.83 3.31
N ARG A 69 -3.15 -8.78 4.10
CA ARG A 69 -3.01 -8.89 5.57
C ARG A 69 -4.26 -9.47 6.23
N SER A 70 -5.43 -9.06 5.76
CA SER A 70 -6.72 -9.54 6.28
C SER A 70 -7.01 -10.99 5.88
N ALA A 71 -6.55 -11.42 4.71
CA ALA A 71 -6.76 -12.78 4.22
C ALA A 71 -5.75 -13.79 4.78
N VAL A 72 -4.55 -13.34 5.16
CA VAL A 72 -3.42 -14.17 5.59
C VAL A 72 -3.18 -14.03 7.09
N PRO A 73 -3.58 -15.01 7.93
CA PRO A 73 -3.57 -14.87 9.39
C PRO A 73 -2.19 -14.63 10.00
N ASP A 74 -1.13 -15.16 9.37
CA ASP A 74 0.26 -15.02 9.82
C ASP A 74 1.04 -13.96 9.03
N ALA A 75 0.36 -13.14 8.22
CA ALA A 75 1.02 -12.04 7.54
C ALA A 75 1.49 -10.98 8.55
N TYR A 76 2.69 -10.47 8.33
CA TYR A 76 3.27 -9.38 9.11
C TYR A 76 3.40 -8.13 8.25
N ILE A 77 2.94 -6.98 8.75
CA ILE A 77 3.09 -5.70 8.08
C ILE A 77 4.14 -4.84 8.78
N ALA A 78 5.08 -4.32 8.00
CA ALA A 78 6.09 -3.38 8.44
C ALA A 78 5.93 -2.06 7.66
N PHE A 79 6.12 -0.93 8.35
CA PHE A 79 6.05 0.40 7.77
C PHE A 79 7.46 0.95 7.65
N GLY A 80 7.90 1.30 6.45
CA GLY A 80 9.29 1.63 6.19
C GLY A 80 9.84 2.77 7.06
N SER A 81 9.00 3.76 7.37
CA SER A 81 9.34 4.88 8.24
C SER A 81 9.47 4.53 9.74
N ARG A 82 9.00 3.34 10.16
CA ARG A 82 8.94 2.90 11.57
C ARG A 82 9.70 1.60 11.85
N THR A 83 10.34 1.03 10.84
CA THR A 83 11.00 -0.27 10.94
C THR A 83 12.51 -0.11 10.85
N SER A 84 13.22 -0.53 11.89
CA SER A 84 14.68 -0.66 11.90
C SER A 84 15.11 -2.08 11.53
N ALA A 85 16.38 -2.28 11.16
CA ALA A 85 16.90 -3.62 10.85
C ALA A 85 16.76 -4.59 12.03
N SER A 86 17.03 -4.12 13.25
CA SER A 86 16.88 -4.94 14.47
C SER A 86 15.42 -5.26 14.76
N GLY A 87 14.52 -4.27 14.65
CA GLY A 87 13.08 -4.47 14.87
C GLY A 87 12.47 -5.42 13.85
N LEU A 88 12.87 -5.32 12.58
CA LEU A 88 12.45 -6.26 11.54
C LEU A 88 12.96 -7.67 11.82
N SER A 89 14.24 -7.81 12.20
CA SER A 89 14.83 -9.12 12.51
C SER A 89 14.10 -9.77 13.69
N ASP A 90 13.90 -9.03 14.78
CA ASP A 90 13.17 -9.50 15.97
C ASP A 90 11.76 -9.96 15.60
N ALA A 91 11.02 -9.18 14.80
CA ALA A 91 9.69 -9.55 14.31
C ALA A 91 9.71 -10.82 13.45
N LEU A 92 10.69 -10.98 12.56
CA LEU A 92 10.82 -12.18 11.73
C LEU A 92 11.14 -13.43 12.55
N PHE A 93 11.94 -13.32 13.61
CA PHE A 93 12.21 -14.43 14.53
C PHE A 93 10.98 -14.82 15.36
N GLU A 94 10.20 -13.83 15.81
CA GLU A 94 9.03 -14.02 16.68
C GLU A 94 7.81 -14.53 15.91
N PHE A 95 7.43 -13.84 14.83
CA PHE A 95 6.20 -14.13 14.10
C PHE A 95 6.38 -15.21 13.04
N GLN A 96 7.56 -15.28 12.41
CA GLN A 96 7.88 -16.20 11.31
C GLN A 96 6.79 -16.20 10.22
N PRO A 97 6.50 -15.03 9.63
CA PRO A 97 5.34 -14.87 8.76
C PRO A 97 5.53 -15.60 7.42
N SER A 98 4.46 -16.21 6.89
CA SER A 98 4.43 -16.70 5.50
C SER A 98 4.48 -15.54 4.48
N VAL A 99 3.91 -14.39 4.83
CA VAL A 99 3.91 -13.18 4.00
C VAL A 99 4.39 -11.98 4.81
N LEU A 100 5.45 -11.34 4.33
CA LEU A 100 5.93 -10.04 4.82
C LEU A 100 5.44 -8.93 3.89
N LEU A 101 4.63 -8.03 4.44
CA LEU A 101 4.10 -6.85 3.77
C LEU A 101 4.92 -5.63 4.17
N LEU A 102 5.43 -4.88 3.20
CA LEU A 102 6.18 -3.63 3.44
C LEU A 102 5.40 -2.46 2.86
N ASP A 103 4.84 -1.58 3.69
CA ASP A 103 4.29 -0.30 3.23
C ASP A 103 5.34 0.82 3.39
N GLU A 104 5.27 1.84 2.53
CA GLU A 104 6.25 2.92 2.46
C GLU A 104 7.70 2.42 2.34
N ALA A 105 7.95 1.39 1.52
CA ALA A 105 9.27 0.78 1.38
C ALA A 105 10.35 1.79 0.93
N ASP A 106 9.98 2.85 0.20
CA ASP A 106 10.89 3.95 -0.18
C ASP A 106 11.36 4.82 1.00
N LYS A 107 10.74 4.67 2.18
CA LYS A 107 11.09 5.37 3.43
C LYS A 107 11.94 4.53 4.38
N MET A 108 12.25 3.29 4.01
CA MET A 108 13.10 2.42 4.82
C MET A 108 14.50 2.98 4.96
N HIS A 109 15.09 2.72 6.13
CA HIS A 109 16.48 3.00 6.38
C HIS A 109 17.39 1.95 5.70
N ASN A 110 18.59 2.35 5.29
CA ASN A 110 19.43 1.54 4.41
C ASN A 110 19.89 0.20 5.03
N ASP A 111 20.00 0.15 6.35
CA ASP A 111 20.37 -1.05 7.11
C ASP A 111 19.30 -2.16 6.97
N VAL A 112 18.03 -1.79 6.80
CA VAL A 112 16.91 -2.74 6.66
C VAL A 112 17.07 -3.60 5.40
N TYR A 113 17.61 -3.05 4.31
CA TYR A 113 17.82 -3.82 3.08
C TYR A 113 18.71 -5.04 3.30
N SER A 114 19.71 -4.98 4.18
CA SER A 114 20.58 -6.13 4.44
C SER A 114 19.82 -7.36 4.96
N VAL A 115 18.83 -7.13 5.82
CA VAL A 115 17.94 -8.17 6.37
C VAL A 115 17.03 -8.71 5.27
N LEU A 116 16.43 -7.82 4.48
CA LEU A 116 15.51 -8.19 3.40
C LEU A 116 16.21 -8.96 2.28
N LEU A 117 17.44 -8.59 1.92
CA LEU A 117 18.22 -9.27 0.89
C LEU A 117 18.49 -10.74 1.28
N GLY A 118 18.86 -10.99 2.54
CA GLY A 118 19.04 -12.36 3.06
C GLY A 118 17.74 -13.15 3.06
N LEU A 119 16.64 -12.52 3.51
CA LEU A 119 15.31 -13.12 3.47
C LEU A 119 14.92 -13.50 2.03
N MET A 120 15.00 -12.57 1.09
CA MET A 120 14.54 -12.77 -0.28
C MET A 120 15.38 -13.79 -1.07
N GLU A 121 16.68 -13.89 -0.79
CA GLU A 121 17.58 -14.82 -1.49
C GLU A 121 17.46 -16.24 -0.95
N SER A 122 17.87 -16.46 0.29
CA SER A 122 18.00 -17.80 0.87
C SER A 122 16.89 -18.13 1.87
N GLY A 123 16.09 -17.13 2.26
CA GLY A 123 15.15 -17.24 3.38
C GLY A 123 15.84 -17.10 4.74
N GLU A 124 17.13 -16.81 4.77
CA GLU A 124 17.92 -16.87 6.00
C GLU A 124 18.03 -15.51 6.66
N ILE A 125 17.65 -15.47 7.94
CA ILE A 125 17.89 -14.33 8.82
C ILE A 125 18.92 -14.75 9.86
N LEU A 126 20.01 -14.01 9.90
CA LEU A 126 21.10 -14.20 10.84
C LEU A 126 21.21 -12.97 11.73
N GLU A 127 21.13 -13.17 13.04
CA GLU A 127 21.31 -12.10 14.00
C GLU A 127 22.36 -12.47 15.03
N THR A 128 23.31 -11.55 15.22
CA THR A 128 24.36 -11.68 16.22
C THR A 128 24.09 -10.68 17.34
N LYS A 129 23.53 -11.14 18.46
CA LYS A 129 23.38 -10.35 19.69
C LYS A 129 24.33 -10.90 20.75
N SER A 130 25.23 -10.05 21.26
CA SER A 130 26.09 -10.30 22.43
C SER A 130 26.62 -11.73 22.58
N ARG A 131 27.60 -12.12 21.75
CA ARG A 131 28.30 -13.43 21.71
C ARG A 131 27.45 -14.66 21.34
N LYS A 132 26.16 -14.51 21.03
CA LYS A 132 25.32 -15.60 20.49
C LYS A 132 24.81 -15.22 19.10
N THR A 133 25.00 -16.13 18.16
CA THR A 133 24.42 -16.01 16.81
C THR A 133 23.23 -16.93 16.71
N ARG A 134 22.08 -16.37 16.33
CA ARG A 134 20.85 -17.12 16.02
C ARG A 134 20.58 -17.02 14.53
N GLY A 135 20.23 -18.15 13.93
CA GLY A 135 19.86 -18.24 12.53
C GLY A 135 18.50 -18.92 12.38
N ILE A 136 17.65 -18.37 11.54
CA ILE A 136 16.40 -18.99 11.13
C ILE A 136 16.29 -18.99 9.61
N LYS A 137 15.67 -20.03 9.07
CA LYS A 137 15.31 -20.10 7.65
C LYS A 137 13.80 -20.05 7.52
N LEU A 138 13.30 -19.04 6.80
CA LEU A 138 11.90 -18.73 6.60
C LEU A 138 11.51 -18.91 5.13
N ASP A 139 10.33 -19.48 4.93
CA ASP A 139 9.67 -19.55 3.63
C ASP A 139 8.72 -18.35 3.45
N THR A 140 9.27 -17.14 3.58
CA THR A 140 8.48 -15.90 3.54
C THR A 140 8.45 -15.33 2.13
N MET A 141 7.25 -15.01 1.66
CA MET A 141 6.96 -14.17 0.50
C MET A 141 7.02 -12.69 0.88
N LEU A 142 7.59 -11.84 0.02
CA LEU A 142 7.60 -10.39 0.23
C LEU A 142 6.63 -9.66 -0.72
N ILE A 143 5.76 -8.80 -0.19
CA ILE A 143 4.98 -7.86 -0.99
C ILE A 143 5.26 -6.44 -0.47
N ALA A 144 5.87 -5.60 -1.31
CA ALA A 144 6.26 -4.25 -0.95
C ALA A 144 5.46 -3.20 -1.73
N ALA A 145 5.09 -2.11 -1.07
CA ALA A 145 4.51 -0.91 -1.67
C ALA A 145 5.42 0.29 -1.45
N CYS A 146 5.64 1.09 -2.49
CA CYS A 146 6.45 2.29 -2.43
C CYS A 146 5.92 3.39 -3.34
N ASN A 147 6.26 4.64 -3.03
CA ASN A 147 5.92 5.75 -3.91
C ASN A 147 6.88 5.89 -5.09
N SER A 148 8.15 5.54 -4.87
CA SER A 148 9.18 5.59 -5.91
C SER A 148 10.34 4.65 -5.57
N THR A 149 10.85 3.94 -6.57
CA THR A 149 12.02 3.07 -6.45
C THR A 149 13.35 3.79 -6.65
N ALA A 150 13.35 5.09 -6.98
CA ALA A 150 14.53 5.84 -7.39
C ALA A 150 15.68 5.86 -6.36
N LYS A 151 15.38 5.69 -5.06
CA LYS A 151 16.36 5.66 -3.97
C LYS A 151 16.69 4.26 -3.48
N MET A 152 16.09 3.23 -4.05
CA MET A 152 16.23 1.85 -3.60
C MET A 152 17.44 1.18 -4.26
N PRO A 153 18.19 0.33 -3.55
CA PRO A 153 19.33 -0.40 -4.13
C PRO A 153 18.89 -1.33 -5.26
N ARG A 154 19.72 -1.45 -6.32
CA ARG A 154 19.39 -2.30 -7.48
C ARG A 154 19.34 -3.78 -7.12
N GLU A 155 20.17 -4.22 -6.19
CA GLU A 155 20.21 -5.60 -5.69
C GLU A 155 18.93 -5.98 -4.95
N PHE A 156 18.24 -5.00 -4.36
CA PHE A 156 16.93 -5.20 -3.75
C PHE A 156 15.86 -5.31 -4.82
N LEU A 157 15.85 -4.38 -5.79
CA LEU A 157 14.89 -4.37 -6.90
C LEU A 157 14.97 -5.64 -7.75
N SER A 158 16.16 -6.18 -7.99
CA SER A 158 16.35 -7.38 -8.81
C SER A 158 15.79 -8.67 -8.19
N ARG A 159 15.38 -8.65 -6.90
CA ARG A 159 14.81 -9.81 -6.20
C ARG A 159 13.29 -9.86 -6.22
N PHE A 160 12.65 -8.86 -6.83
CA PHE A 160 11.23 -8.89 -7.12
C PHE A 160 11.00 -9.57 -8.45
N ALA A 161 10.14 -10.60 -8.44
CA ALA A 161 9.74 -11.30 -9.64
C ALA A 161 8.78 -10.44 -10.49
N LEU A 162 7.94 -9.65 -9.83
CA LEU A 162 7.03 -8.71 -10.49
C LEU A 162 7.17 -7.32 -9.86
N HIS A 163 7.54 -6.36 -10.69
CA HIS A 163 7.55 -4.93 -10.35
C HIS A 163 6.43 -4.24 -11.12
N VAL A 164 5.38 -3.87 -10.40
CA VAL A 164 4.19 -3.20 -10.91
C VAL A 164 4.35 -1.70 -10.76
N LEU A 165 4.19 -0.96 -11.86
CA LEU A 165 4.09 0.49 -11.85
C LEU A 165 2.63 0.91 -12.03
N PHE A 166 2.02 1.41 -10.95
CA PHE A 166 0.67 1.96 -10.98
C PHE A 166 0.69 3.32 -11.70
N PRO A 167 -0.06 3.48 -12.80
CA PRO A 167 -0.13 4.75 -13.50
C PRO A 167 -0.87 5.81 -12.67
N THR A 168 -0.67 7.07 -13.03
CA THR A 168 -1.61 8.13 -12.63
C THR A 168 -2.93 7.88 -13.34
N TYR A 169 -4.03 7.82 -12.59
CA TYR A 169 -5.36 7.66 -13.18
C TYR A 169 -5.67 8.77 -14.17
N THR A 170 -6.27 8.41 -15.30
CA THR A 170 -7.01 9.36 -16.13
C THR A 170 -8.19 9.95 -15.34
N ARG A 171 -8.79 11.03 -15.85
CA ARG A 171 -9.96 11.65 -15.22
C ARG A 171 -11.10 10.64 -15.04
N GLU A 172 -11.39 9.87 -16.08
CA GLU A 172 -12.49 8.89 -16.08
C GLU A 172 -12.20 7.74 -15.11
N GLU A 173 -11.00 7.17 -15.16
CA GLU A 173 -10.57 6.13 -14.22
C GLU A 173 -10.61 6.62 -12.78
N PHE A 174 -10.20 7.86 -12.51
CA PHE A 174 -10.25 8.42 -11.16
C PHE A 174 -11.69 8.53 -10.65
N ILE A 175 -12.61 9.01 -11.49
CA ILE A 175 -14.04 9.12 -11.15
C ILE A 175 -14.61 7.73 -10.86
N ASP A 176 -14.28 6.73 -11.68
CA ASP A 176 -14.78 5.37 -11.50
C ASP A 176 -14.19 4.69 -10.25
N VAL A 177 -12.92 4.94 -9.94
CA VAL A 177 -12.30 4.54 -8.67
C VAL A 177 -13.02 5.21 -7.50
N CYS A 178 -13.33 6.52 -7.58
CA CYS A 178 -14.08 7.22 -6.53
C CYS A 178 -15.50 6.65 -6.37
N ARG A 179 -16.21 6.35 -7.46
CA ARG A 179 -17.53 5.70 -7.42
C ARG A 179 -17.45 4.34 -6.75
N GLY A 180 -16.56 3.47 -7.21
CA GLY A 180 -16.40 2.13 -6.65
C GLY A 180 -16.01 2.18 -5.18
N PHE A 181 -15.01 2.98 -4.82
CA PHE A 181 -14.53 3.09 -3.45
C PHE A 181 -15.56 3.69 -2.50
N LEU A 182 -16.13 4.86 -2.82
CA LEU A 182 -17.07 5.54 -1.91
C LEU A 182 -18.39 4.77 -1.76
N SER A 183 -18.88 4.12 -2.82
CA SER A 183 -20.08 3.31 -2.71
C SER A 183 -19.85 2.03 -1.91
N ARG A 184 -18.72 1.34 -2.09
CA ARG A 184 -18.42 0.10 -1.34
C ARG A 184 -18.01 0.36 0.11
N ALA A 185 -17.14 1.34 0.34
CA ALA A 185 -16.55 1.59 1.65
C ALA A 185 -17.42 2.48 2.55
N GLU A 186 -18.17 3.42 1.97
CA GLU A 186 -18.86 4.48 2.72
C GLU A 186 -20.36 4.58 2.38
N GLN A 187 -20.91 3.62 1.61
CA GLN A 187 -22.32 3.57 1.20
C GLN A 187 -22.82 4.83 0.49
N CYS A 188 -21.90 5.55 -0.17
CA CYS A 188 -22.22 6.76 -0.93
C CYS A 188 -22.96 6.40 -2.24
N PRO A 189 -24.06 7.09 -2.59
CA PRO A 189 -24.71 6.94 -3.89
C PRO A 189 -23.73 7.18 -5.06
N GLN A 190 -23.79 6.35 -6.11
CA GLN A 190 -22.82 6.39 -7.22
C GLN A 190 -22.84 7.71 -8.01
N ASP A 191 -24.00 8.34 -8.11
CA ASP A 191 -24.17 9.66 -8.70
C ASP A 191 -23.37 10.71 -7.92
N ILE A 192 -23.58 10.78 -6.59
CA ILE A 192 -22.86 11.71 -5.71
C ILE A 192 -21.36 11.40 -5.68
N ALA A 193 -20.98 10.13 -5.57
CA ALA A 193 -19.58 9.73 -5.62
C ALA A 193 -18.88 10.14 -6.92
N GLY A 194 -19.60 10.06 -8.04
CA GLY A 194 -19.13 10.55 -9.33
C GLY A 194 -18.93 12.06 -9.36
N VAL A 195 -19.86 12.83 -8.80
CA VAL A 195 -19.74 14.30 -8.68
C VAL A 195 -18.55 14.69 -7.79
N ILE A 196 -18.37 14.02 -6.65
CA ILE A 196 -17.23 14.23 -5.76
C ILE A 196 -15.92 13.93 -6.50
N GLY A 197 -15.82 12.78 -7.15
CA GLY A 197 -14.63 12.38 -7.91
C GLY A 197 -14.28 13.40 -9.00
N SER A 198 -15.29 13.84 -9.76
CA SER A 198 -15.14 14.87 -10.80
C SER A 198 -14.58 16.16 -10.20
N ALA A 199 -15.20 16.68 -9.14
CA ALA A 199 -14.79 17.93 -8.52
C ALA A 199 -13.36 17.86 -7.95
N ILE A 200 -13.01 16.76 -7.27
CA ILE A 200 -11.66 16.58 -6.71
C ILE A 200 -10.59 16.59 -7.81
N PHE A 201 -10.84 15.89 -8.92
CA PHE A 201 -9.91 15.83 -10.04
C PHE A 201 -9.80 17.19 -10.75
N ASP A 202 -10.94 17.78 -11.11
CA ASP A 202 -11.02 19.01 -11.92
C ASP A 202 -10.40 20.21 -11.18
N TYR A 203 -10.60 20.29 -9.86
CA TYR A 203 -9.98 21.35 -9.04
C TYR A 203 -8.58 21.00 -8.54
N GLY A 204 -8.05 19.81 -8.84
CA GLY A 204 -6.73 19.34 -8.41
C GLY A 204 -6.58 19.33 -6.89
N LEU A 205 -7.65 18.96 -6.18
CA LEU A 205 -7.74 19.02 -4.71
C LEU A 205 -7.02 17.86 -4.02
N GLY A 206 -6.77 16.78 -4.74
CA GLY A 206 -5.98 15.64 -4.26
C GLY A 206 -6.43 14.32 -4.86
N ASP A 207 -6.59 13.33 -3.99
CA ASP A 207 -6.76 11.92 -4.35
C ASP A 207 -8.06 11.32 -3.77
N VAL A 208 -8.20 9.99 -3.86
CA VAL A 208 -9.37 9.25 -3.33
C VAL A 208 -9.57 9.49 -1.83
N ARG A 209 -8.51 9.76 -1.04
CA ARG A 209 -8.63 10.10 0.39
C ARG A 209 -9.29 11.46 0.56
N LYS A 210 -9.02 12.43 -0.33
CA LYS A 210 -9.73 13.72 -0.34
C LYS A 210 -11.19 13.56 -0.73
N ALA A 211 -11.50 12.70 -1.71
CA ALA A 211 -12.87 12.37 -2.05
C ALA A 211 -13.64 11.79 -0.85
N ARG A 212 -13.03 10.85 -0.11
CA ARG A 212 -13.58 10.35 1.17
C ARG A 212 -13.81 11.44 2.20
N GLY A 213 -12.84 12.36 2.34
CA GLY A 213 -12.96 13.50 3.25
C GLY A 213 -14.12 14.44 2.89
N VAL A 214 -14.39 14.66 1.60
CA VAL A 214 -15.56 15.44 1.16
C VAL A 214 -16.84 14.77 1.63
N TRP A 215 -16.99 13.47 1.35
CA TRP A 215 -18.17 12.71 1.76
C TRP A 215 -18.42 12.77 3.28
N GLN A 216 -17.36 12.61 4.09
CA GLN A 216 -17.45 12.67 5.55
C GLN A 216 -17.80 14.07 6.11
N LEU A 217 -17.64 15.12 5.32
CA LEU A 217 -17.96 16.51 5.71
C LEU A 217 -19.33 16.97 5.22
N MET A 218 -19.99 16.19 4.36
CA MET A 218 -21.34 16.46 3.88
C MET A 218 -22.36 16.06 4.94
N THR A 219 -23.46 16.81 5.02
CA THR A 219 -24.59 16.46 5.90
C THR A 219 -25.67 15.66 5.18
N GLU A 220 -25.78 15.82 3.87
CA GLU A 220 -26.78 15.17 3.02
C GLU A 220 -26.16 14.78 1.67
N PRO A 221 -26.64 13.71 1.01
CA PRO A 221 -26.14 13.24 -0.29
C PRO A 221 -26.70 14.07 -1.44
N THR A 222 -26.39 15.37 -1.47
CA THR A 222 -26.86 16.30 -2.50
C THR A 222 -25.70 16.96 -3.23
N THR A 223 -25.92 17.38 -4.48
CA THR A 223 -24.88 18.04 -5.29
C THR A 223 -24.52 19.41 -4.69
N GLU A 224 -25.48 20.07 -4.07
CA GLU A 224 -25.32 21.34 -3.35
C GLU A 224 -24.34 21.21 -2.18
N GLU A 225 -24.45 20.12 -1.41
CA GLU A 225 -23.53 19.83 -0.31
C GLU A 225 -22.12 19.52 -0.82
N VAL A 226 -21.99 18.77 -1.93
CA VAL A 226 -20.68 18.57 -2.57
C VAL A 226 -20.04 19.92 -2.90
N HIS A 227 -20.79 20.82 -3.56
CA HIS A 227 -20.28 22.15 -3.89
C HIS A 227 -19.90 22.96 -2.64
N ARG A 228 -20.72 22.94 -1.58
CA ARG A 228 -20.43 23.65 -0.31
C ARG A 228 -19.11 23.19 0.29
N VAL A 229 -18.88 21.88 0.37
CA VAL A 229 -17.66 21.30 0.97
C VAL A 229 -16.44 21.55 0.07
N ILE A 230 -16.57 21.41 -1.24
CA ILE A 230 -15.50 21.71 -2.19
C ILE A 230 -15.07 23.17 -2.11
N GLN A 231 -16.02 24.11 -2.02
CA GLN A 231 -15.74 25.53 -1.83
C GLN A 231 -15.01 25.81 -0.51
N LEU A 232 -15.43 25.14 0.57
CA LEU A 232 -14.74 25.22 1.86
C LEU A 232 -13.28 24.75 1.74
N MET A 233 -13.05 23.60 1.09
CA MET A 233 -11.71 23.06 0.88
C MET A 233 -10.83 23.98 0.01
N LEU A 234 -11.40 24.59 -1.03
CA LEU A 234 -10.68 25.55 -1.89
C LEU A 234 -10.30 26.82 -1.12
N LYS A 235 -11.25 27.40 -0.37
CA LYS A 235 -11.06 28.63 0.41
C LYS A 235 -9.93 28.51 1.44
N TYR A 236 -9.84 27.35 2.09
CA TYR A 236 -8.87 27.10 3.16
C TYR A 236 -7.73 26.16 2.72
N ASN A 237 -7.51 25.99 1.41
CA ASN A 237 -6.42 25.14 0.92
C ASN A 237 -5.06 25.76 1.29
N PRO A 238 -4.23 25.11 2.13
CA PRO A 238 -2.93 25.66 2.52
C PRO A 238 -1.96 25.85 1.35
N ASN A 239 -2.17 25.12 0.24
CA ASN A 239 -1.39 25.28 -0.99
C ASN A 239 -1.92 26.39 -1.92
N GLY A 240 -3.10 26.96 -1.65
CA GLY A 240 -3.71 28.03 -2.43
C GLY A 240 -2.90 29.34 -2.44
N HIS A 241 -2.13 29.59 -1.37
CA HIS A 241 -1.20 30.73 -1.30
C HIS A 241 0.09 30.55 -2.13
N LYS A 242 0.41 29.33 -2.59
CA LYS A 242 1.57 29.08 -3.46
C LYS A 242 1.25 29.22 -4.95
N ARG A 243 0.01 29.01 -5.38
CA ARG A 243 -0.42 29.17 -6.79
C ARG A 243 -0.71 30.62 -7.20
N THR A 244 -0.84 31.55 -6.26
CA THR A 244 -1.14 32.97 -6.56
C THR A 244 0.05 33.77 -7.09
N ARG A 245 1.21 33.14 -7.34
CA ARG A 245 2.37 33.78 -8.00
C ARG A 245 2.56 33.43 -9.47
N SER A 246 1.79 32.48 -10.06
CA SER A 246 2.02 32.03 -11.45
C SER A 246 0.86 32.24 -12.43
N THR A 247 -0.29 32.76 -12.02
CA THR A 247 -1.38 33.07 -12.97
C THR A 247 -2.08 34.36 -12.56
N GLN A 248 -1.46 35.50 -12.89
CA GLN A 248 -2.24 36.69 -13.19
C GLN A 248 -3.02 36.41 -14.47
N GLY A 249 -4.35 36.47 -14.40
CA GLY A 249 -5.16 36.59 -15.61
C GLY A 249 -6.43 35.75 -15.67
N SER A 250 -7.31 35.83 -14.66
CA SER A 250 -8.77 35.70 -14.86
C SER A 250 -9.48 35.88 -13.52
N ARG A 251 -9.82 37.15 -13.21
CA ARG A 251 -10.78 37.46 -12.15
C ARG A 251 -12.18 37.12 -12.66
N LEU A 252 -12.95 36.34 -11.91
CA LEU A 252 -14.40 36.36 -12.04
C LEU A 252 -14.95 37.61 -11.32
N PRO A 253 -15.91 38.34 -11.92
CA PRO A 253 -16.60 39.44 -11.26
C PRO A 253 -17.51 38.91 -10.13
N GLY A 254 -17.62 39.68 -9.06
CA GLY A 254 -18.31 39.27 -7.84
C GLY A 254 -19.82 39.08 -7.98
N ILE A 255 -20.37 38.27 -7.07
CA ILE A 255 -21.26 38.62 -5.95
C ILE A 255 -21.14 37.47 -4.94
#